data_AF-A0A645JIN8-F1
#
_entry.id   AF-A0A645JIN8-F1
#
_cell.length_a   1.000
_cell.length_b   1.000
_cell.length_c   1.000
_cell.angle_alpha   90.00
_cell.angle_beta   90.00
_cell.angle_gamma   90.00
#
_symmetry.space_group_name_H-M   'P 1'
#
loop_
_entity.id
_entity.type
_entity.pdbx_description
1 polymer ?
#
loop_
_entity_poly.entity_id
_entity_poly.type
_entity_poly.pdbx_seq_one_letter_code
_entity_poly.pdbx_strand_id
1 'polypeptide(L)'
;MAALMGAPGANAAASSLVFSPNTTTFRTGAAAGVINNVVAKFSNILPDAPVATFQMFAWDNSTGLYADPAAAFLAWGKGQIAGGVSGTFNVNGIGGGMGTQPNLIGLQSFNIYMVPEPSSMALAGLGAAALLIFRRRK
;
A
#
# COMPACT_ATOMS: atom_id res chain seq x y z
N MET A 1 -5.41 7.40 1.39
CA MET A 1 -5.72 6.77 2.70
C MET A 1 -4.97 5.46 2.82
N ALA A 2 -4.88 4.89 4.02
CA ALA A 2 -4.29 3.59 4.26
C ALA A 2 -5.02 2.82 5.36
N ALA A 3 -4.98 1.49 5.26
CA ALA A 3 -5.56 0.56 6.21
C ALA A 3 -4.61 -0.63 6.39
N LEU A 4 -4.49 -1.09 7.63
CA LEU A 4 -3.72 -2.27 7.96
C LEU A 4 -4.60 -3.51 7.78
N MET A 5 -4.06 -4.53 7.13
CA MET A 5 -4.67 -5.85 7.02
C MET A 5 -3.89 -6.83 7.90
N GLY A 6 -4.58 -7.78 8.51
CA GLY A 6 -3.98 -8.69 9.49
C GLY A 6 -4.62 -10.07 9.51
N ALA A 7 -3.81 -11.09 9.81
CA ALA A 7 -4.24 -12.46 10.05
C ALA A 7 -3.42 -13.09 11.18
N PRO A 8 -4.00 -14.02 11.97
CA PRO A 8 -3.28 -14.71 13.03
C PRO A 8 -2.18 -15.62 12.47
N GLY A 9 -1.07 -15.76 13.20
CA GLY A 9 0.04 -16.63 12.83
C GLY A 9 1.12 -15.93 12.01
N ALA A 10 2.26 -16.60 11.84
CA ALA A 10 3.37 -16.13 11.01
C ALA A 10 3.20 -16.57 9.56
N ASN A 11 3.58 -15.71 8.62
CA ASN A 11 3.56 -15.98 7.18
C ASN A 11 2.20 -16.40 6.65
N ALA A 12 1.12 -15.82 7.19
CA ALA A 12 -0.22 -16.04 6.67
C ALA A 12 -0.31 -15.55 5.21
N ALA A 13 -1.11 -16.24 4.40
CA ALA A 13 -1.32 -15.86 3.02
C ALA A 13 -1.98 -14.48 2.92
N ALA A 14 -1.60 -13.67 1.93
CA ALA A 14 -2.19 -12.33 1.77
C ALA A 14 -3.72 -12.38 1.57
N SER A 15 -4.24 -13.48 1.02
CA SER A 15 -5.67 -13.72 0.84
C SER A 15 -6.46 -13.99 2.12
N SER A 16 -5.79 -14.33 3.24
CA SER A 16 -6.46 -14.56 4.54
C SER A 16 -6.45 -13.33 5.44
N LEU A 17 -5.81 -12.23 5.01
CA LEU A 17 -5.74 -10.99 5.76
C LEU A 17 -7.10 -10.28 5.75
N VAL A 18 -7.50 -9.76 6.92
CA VAL A 18 -8.72 -8.99 7.10
C VAL A 18 -8.36 -7.53 7.40
N PHE A 19 -9.13 -6.58 6.86
CA PHE A 19 -8.92 -5.15 7.15
C PHE A 19 -9.21 -4.81 8.61
N SER A 20 -8.34 -3.97 9.19
CA SER A 20 -8.68 -3.23 10.40
C SER A 20 -9.75 -2.18 10.09
N PRO A 21 -10.75 -1.97 10.96
CA PRO A 21 -11.71 -0.88 10.81
C PRO A 21 -11.06 0.51 10.97
N ASN A 22 -9.85 0.58 11.52
CA ASN A 22 -9.11 1.83 11.68
C ASN A 22 -8.33 2.16 10.40
N THR A 23 -8.67 3.28 9.77
CA THR A 23 -7.92 3.84 8.64
C THR A 23 -7.05 5.01 9.10
N THR A 24 -5.96 5.26 8.37
CA THR A 24 -5.05 6.39 8.59
C THR A 24 -4.76 7.09 7.27
N THR A 25 -4.07 8.23 7.35
CA THR A 25 -3.60 8.95 6.17
C THR A 25 -2.27 8.38 5.71
N PHE A 26 -2.14 8.20 4.39
CA PHE A 26 -0.88 7.87 3.73
C PHE A 26 -0.43 9.13 3.02
N ARG A 27 0.67 9.72 3.47
CA ARG A 27 1.12 11.01 2.94
C ARG A 27 1.67 10.82 1.52
N THR A 28 1.53 11.86 0.70
CA THR A 28 2.13 12.00 -0.63
C THR A 28 3.05 13.23 -0.65
N GLY A 29 3.88 13.41 -1.69
CA GLY A 29 4.82 14.54 -1.78
C GLY A 29 6.11 14.36 -0.97
N ALA A 30 6.63 15.43 -0.34
CA ALA A 30 7.92 15.40 0.37
C ALA A 30 7.96 14.47 1.60
N ALA A 31 6.79 14.06 2.12
CA ALA A 31 6.64 13.08 3.20
C ALA A 31 5.98 11.78 2.69
N ALA A 32 6.13 11.46 1.40
CA ALA A 32 5.45 10.34 0.76
C ALA A 32 5.69 9.00 1.47
N GLY A 33 4.58 8.31 1.74
CA GLY A 33 4.48 7.01 2.38
C GLY A 33 4.91 6.93 3.84
N VAL A 34 4.81 8.05 4.54
CA VAL A 34 4.65 8.06 6.00
C VAL A 34 3.16 7.96 6.34
N ILE A 35 2.82 7.14 7.33
CA ILE A 35 1.48 7.04 7.91
C ILE A 35 1.36 7.87 9.19
N ASN A 36 0.17 8.39 9.47
CA ASN A 36 -0.12 8.91 10.81
C ASN A 36 -0.28 7.74 11.79
N ASN A 37 0.26 7.89 13.01
CA ASN A 37 0.17 6.84 14.02
C ASN A 37 -1.30 6.59 14.42
N VAL A 38 -1.71 5.33 14.36
CA VAL A 38 -3.04 4.88 14.77
C VAL A 38 -2.92 3.50 15.41
N VAL A 39 -3.79 3.24 16.37
CA VAL A 39 -3.97 1.90 16.95
C VAL A 39 -4.93 1.12 16.05
N ALA A 40 -4.44 0.04 15.45
CA ALA A 40 -5.28 -0.89 14.67
C ALA A 40 -5.81 -2.00 15.58
N LYS A 41 -7.12 -2.23 15.53
CA LYS A 41 -7.78 -3.37 16.21
C LYS A 41 -8.23 -4.41 15.19
N PHE A 42 -8.20 -5.68 15.57
CA PHE A 42 -8.58 -6.80 14.72
C PHE A 42 -9.52 -7.72 15.48
N SER A 43 -10.58 -8.18 14.81
CA SER A 43 -11.52 -9.16 15.37
C SER A 43 -11.06 -10.61 15.17
N ASN A 44 -10.19 -10.84 14.19
CA ASN A 44 -9.67 -12.16 13.81
C ASN A 44 -8.31 -12.50 14.45
N ILE A 45 -7.72 -11.58 15.23
CA ILE A 45 -6.46 -11.79 15.95
C ILE A 45 -6.79 -11.68 17.44
N LEU A 46 -6.53 -12.77 18.17
CA LEU A 46 -6.76 -12.77 19.62
C LEU A 46 -5.82 -11.78 20.32
N PRO A 47 -6.28 -11.15 21.42
CA PRO A 47 -5.40 -10.39 22.31
C PRO A 47 -4.23 -11.26 22.79
N ASP A 48 -3.04 -10.66 22.96
CA ASP A 48 -1.85 -11.34 23.46
C ASP A 48 -1.37 -12.52 22.57
N ALA A 49 -1.78 -12.53 21.29
CA ALA A 49 -1.33 -13.54 20.33
C ALA A 49 0.20 -13.50 20.13
N PRO A 50 0.88 -14.66 20.05
CA PRO A 50 2.34 -14.72 19.98
C PRO A 50 2.89 -14.09 18.70
N VAL A 51 2.18 -14.23 17.57
CA VAL A 51 2.56 -13.66 16.28
C VAL A 51 1.33 -13.45 15.39
N ALA A 52 1.36 -12.39 14.60
CA ALA A 52 0.42 -12.17 13.50
C ALA A 52 1.13 -11.60 12.27
N THR A 53 0.56 -11.87 11.10
CA THR A 53 1.03 -11.38 9.81
C THR A 53 0.22 -10.17 9.42
N PHE A 54 0.88 -9.12 8.95
CA PHE A 54 0.26 -7.88 8.54
C PHE A 54 0.72 -7.43 7.16
N GLN A 55 -0.11 -6.60 6.54
CA GLN A 55 0.17 -5.93 5.28
C GLN A 55 -0.51 -4.57 5.26
N MET A 56 0.14 -3.56 4.70
CA MET A 56 -0.45 -2.23 4.54
C MET A 56 -1.07 -2.10 3.16
N PHE A 57 -2.31 -1.62 3.08
CA PHE A 57 -2.94 -1.20 1.85
C PHE A 57 -3.10 0.32 1.86
N ALA A 58 -2.63 0.99 0.81
CA ALA A 58 -2.80 2.42 0.62
C ALA A 58 -3.48 2.70 -0.72
N TRP A 59 -4.39 3.67 -0.75
CA TRP A 59 -5.18 4.02 -1.94
C TRP A 59 -5.45 5.51 -2.03
N ASP A 60 -5.78 5.97 -3.24
CA ASP A 60 -6.26 7.32 -3.46
C ASP A 60 -7.74 7.46 -3.08
N ASN A 61 -8.03 8.44 -2.22
CA ASN A 61 -9.40 8.84 -1.87
C ASN A 61 -9.60 10.35 -2.01
N SER A 62 -8.92 10.98 -2.96
CA SER A 62 -9.05 12.40 -3.27
C SER A 62 -10.50 12.82 -3.61
N THR A 63 -11.29 11.89 -4.16
CA THR A 63 -12.71 12.08 -4.48
C THR A 63 -13.65 11.86 -3.30
N GLY A 64 -13.17 11.31 -2.19
CA GLY A 64 -13.98 10.95 -1.02
C GLY A 64 -14.89 9.72 -1.20
N LEU A 65 -14.97 9.16 -2.42
CA LEU A 65 -15.89 8.09 -2.78
C LEU A 65 -15.53 6.72 -2.15
N TYR A 66 -14.25 6.50 -1.87
CA TYR A 66 -13.70 5.23 -1.38
C TYR A 66 -13.19 5.39 0.05
N ALA A 67 -14.08 5.71 0.99
CA ALA A 67 -13.73 5.80 2.41
C ALA A 67 -13.56 4.41 3.06
N ASP A 68 -14.28 3.41 2.56
CA ASP A 68 -14.17 2.02 3.01
C ASP A 68 -12.99 1.30 2.34
N PRO A 69 -12.02 0.75 3.11
CA PRO A 69 -10.88 0.05 2.55
C PRO A 69 -11.27 -1.19 1.73
N ALA A 70 -12.36 -1.89 2.07
CA ALA A 70 -12.77 -3.07 1.30
C ALA A 70 -13.29 -2.68 -0.09
N ALA A 71 -14.16 -1.68 -0.18
CA ALA A 71 -14.59 -1.11 -1.45
C ALA A 71 -13.43 -0.55 -2.28
N ALA A 72 -12.49 0.14 -1.63
CA ALA A 72 -11.28 0.66 -2.27
C ALA A 72 -10.40 -0.47 -2.84
N PHE A 73 -10.21 -1.56 -2.11
CA PHE A 73 -9.41 -2.70 -2.56
C PHE A 73 -10.00 -3.36 -3.80
N LEU A 74 -11.32 -3.50 -3.87
CA LEU A 74 -12.01 -3.99 -5.06
C LEU A 74 -11.88 -3.04 -6.25
N ALA A 75 -12.01 -1.73 -6.02
CA ALA A 75 -11.86 -0.72 -7.07
C ALA A 75 -10.42 -0.67 -7.61
N TRP A 76 -9.42 -0.77 -6.72
CA TRP A 76 -8.02 -0.88 -7.08
C TRP A 76 -7.73 -2.15 -7.88
N GLY A 77 -8.26 -3.31 -7.47
CA GLY A 77 -8.14 -4.56 -8.21
C GLY A 77 -8.79 -4.52 -9.61
N LYS A 78 -9.75 -3.60 -9.83
CA LYS A 78 -10.36 -3.32 -11.14
C LYS A 78 -9.65 -2.20 -11.92
N GLY A 79 -8.58 -1.62 -11.38
CA GLY A 79 -7.85 -0.50 -11.99
C GLY A 79 -8.60 0.83 -12.00
N GLN A 80 -9.63 1.00 -11.15
CA GLN A 80 -10.45 2.22 -11.11
C GLN A 80 -9.83 3.33 -10.26
N ILE A 81 -8.96 2.97 -9.31
CA ILE A 81 -8.25 3.92 -8.45
C ILE A 81 -6.77 3.55 -8.35
N ALA A 82 -5.94 4.56 -8.08
CA ALA A 82 -4.55 4.37 -7.71
C ALA A 82 -4.47 3.75 -6.30
N GLY A 83 -3.60 2.76 -6.14
CA GLY A 83 -3.42 2.05 -4.88
C GLY A 83 -2.26 1.09 -4.93
N GLY A 84 -1.90 0.56 -3.77
CA GLY A 84 -0.82 -0.41 -3.64
C GLY A 84 -0.83 -1.07 -2.28
N VAL A 85 -0.19 -2.23 -2.22
CA VAL A 85 0.03 -3.00 -0.99
C VAL A 85 1.52 -3.09 -0.69
N SER A 86 1.88 -3.05 0.59
CA SER A 86 3.24 -3.38 1.03
C SER A 86 3.50 -4.88 0.89
N GLY A 87 4.76 -5.30 1.10
CA GLY A 87 5.04 -6.70 1.43
C GLY A 87 4.35 -7.12 2.74
N THR A 88 4.15 -8.42 2.92
CA THR A 88 3.70 -8.98 4.20
C THR A 88 4.84 -8.98 5.20
N PHE A 89 4.53 -8.73 6.46
CA PHE A 89 5.51 -8.76 7.55
C PHE A 89 4.89 -9.35 8.82
N ASN A 90 5.72 -10.00 9.64
CA ASN A 90 5.27 -10.60 10.90
C ASN A 90 5.55 -9.65 12.06
N VAL A 91 4.62 -9.59 13.01
CA VAL A 91 4.79 -8.89 14.27
C VAL A 91 4.60 -9.88 15.41
N ASN A 92 5.56 -9.93 16.31
CA ASN A 92 5.53 -10.79 17.48
C ASN A 92 4.97 -10.03 18.68
N GLY A 93 4.31 -10.75 19.59
CA GLY A 93 3.76 -10.19 20.82
C GLY A 93 2.65 -9.16 20.55
N ILE A 94 1.55 -9.60 19.95
CA ILE A 94 0.37 -8.75 19.74
C ILE A 94 -0.16 -8.34 21.11
N GLY A 95 -0.42 -7.06 21.35
CA GLY A 95 -0.97 -6.60 22.63
C GLY A 95 -2.50 -6.65 22.67
N GLY A 96 -3.09 -6.03 23.69
CA GLY A 96 -4.54 -5.79 23.77
C GLY A 96 -5.27 -6.54 24.88
N GLY A 97 -4.61 -7.50 25.54
CA GLY A 97 -5.08 -8.08 26.80
C GLY A 97 -4.34 -7.44 27.98
N MET A 98 -3.32 -8.14 28.50
CA MET A 98 -2.41 -7.61 29.52
C MET A 98 -1.14 -6.97 28.92
N GLY A 99 -0.83 -7.25 27.65
CA GLY A 99 0.31 -6.67 26.95
C GLY A 99 0.01 -5.32 26.29
N THR A 100 0.99 -4.41 26.28
CA THR A 100 0.95 -3.18 25.48
C THR A 100 1.04 -3.51 24.00
N GLN A 101 0.29 -2.81 23.14
CA GLN A 101 0.40 -3.00 21.70
C GLN A 101 1.83 -2.76 21.20
N PRO A 102 2.35 -3.59 20.28
CA PRO A 102 3.65 -3.34 19.67
C PRO A 102 3.56 -2.15 18.70
N ASN A 103 4.65 -1.39 18.63
CA ASN A 103 4.84 -0.42 17.54
C ASN A 103 5.27 -1.16 16.27
N LEU A 104 4.72 -0.76 15.14
CA LEU A 104 5.12 -1.23 13.82
C LEU A 104 6.44 -0.53 13.43
N ILE A 105 7.57 -1.22 13.65
CA ILE A 105 8.92 -0.69 13.36
C ILE A 105 9.35 -1.18 11.97
N GLY A 106 9.99 -0.30 11.19
CA GLY A 106 10.59 -0.66 9.90
C GLY A 106 9.62 -0.72 8.72
N LEU A 107 8.45 -0.08 8.83
CA LEU A 107 7.53 0.05 7.71
C LEU A 107 8.22 0.75 6.53
N GLN A 108 8.22 0.09 5.37
CA GLN A 108 8.76 0.65 4.14
C GLN A 108 7.69 1.44 3.40
N SER A 109 8.04 2.67 3.02
CA SER A 109 7.21 3.52 2.16
C SER A 109 7.18 2.98 0.73
N PHE A 110 6.06 3.17 0.04
CA PHE A 110 5.88 2.81 -1.37
C PHE A 110 5.02 3.85 -2.10
N ASN A 111 5.13 3.89 -3.42
CA ASN A 111 4.34 4.80 -4.25
C ASN A 111 3.06 4.11 -4.75
N ILE A 112 1.94 4.84 -4.79
CA ILE A 112 0.65 4.35 -5.27
C ILE A 112 0.27 4.87 -6.67
N TYR A 113 0.98 5.89 -7.17
CA TYR A 113 0.79 6.42 -8.52
C TYR A 113 1.84 5.85 -9.46
N MET A 114 1.39 5.33 -10.61
CA MET A 114 2.31 4.98 -11.70
C MET A 114 3.03 6.26 -12.13
N VAL A 115 4.34 6.33 -11.92
CA VAL A 115 5.15 7.39 -12.51
C VAL A 115 5.25 7.05 -13.99
N PRO A 116 4.72 7.86 -14.92
CA PRO A 116 4.99 7.67 -16.33
C PRO A 116 6.51 7.73 -16.49
N GLU A 117 7.12 6.63 -16.92
CA GLU A 117 8.57 6.59 -17.10
C GLU A 117 8.97 7.69 -18.08
N PRO A 118 9.72 8.73 -17.65
CA PRO A 118 10.15 9.79 -18.54
C PRO A 118 10.97 9.23 -19.71
N SER A 119 11.66 8.12 -19.47
CA SER A 119 12.53 7.42 -20.39
C SER A 119 11.81 6.84 -21.61
N SER A 120 10.58 6.32 -21.45
CA SER A 120 9.85 5.66 -22.54
C SER A 120 9.39 6.67 -23.60
N MET A 121 8.94 7.85 -23.17
CA MET A 121 8.59 8.96 -24.08
C MET A 121 9.83 9.64 -24.67
N ALA A 122 10.88 9.82 -23.87
CA ALA A 122 12.15 10.37 -24.37
C ALA A 122 12.80 9.46 -25.42
N LEU A 123 12.77 8.13 -25.20
CA LEU A 123 13.31 7.14 -26.12
C LEU A 123 12.46 7.02 -27.39
N ALA A 124 11.13 7.05 -27.27
CA ALA A 124 10.24 7.10 -28.43
C ALA A 124 10.46 8.38 -29.26
N GLY A 125 10.63 9.53 -28.59
CA GLY A 125 10.96 10.81 -29.22
C GLY A 125 12.32 10.80 -29.92
N LEU A 126 13.36 10.27 -29.27
CA LEU A 126 14.69 10.09 -29.85
C LEU A 126 14.68 9.12 -31.04
N GLY A 127 13.96 8.00 -30.92
CA GLY A 127 13.78 7.03 -31.99
C GLY A 127 13.08 7.62 -33.22
N ALA A 128 12.00 8.38 -33.01
CA ALA A 128 11.29 9.09 -34.07
C ALA A 128 12.16 10.18 -34.72
N ALA A 129 12.91 10.95 -33.92
CA ALA A 129 13.83 11.97 -34.42
C ALA A 129 14.96 11.36 -35.26
N ALA A 130 15.56 10.25 -34.81
CA ALA A 130 16.59 9.53 -35.56
C ALA A 130 16.06 9.04 -36.93
N LEU A 131 14.87 8.43 -36.96
CA LEU A 131 14.22 7.98 -38.20
C LEU A 131 13.94 9.13 -39.18
N LEU A 132 13.51 10.29 -38.68
CA LEU A 132 13.28 11.48 -39.51
C LEU A 132 14.58 12.08 -40.06
N ILE A 133 15.67 12.06 -39.28
CA ILE A 133 17.00 12.54 -39.71
C ILE A 133 17.56 11.63 -40.81
N PHE A 134 17.49 10.31 -40.65
CA PHE A 134 18.01 9.37 -41.65
C PHE A 134 17.14 9.31 -42.92
N ARG A 135 15.83 9.60 -42.83
CA ARG A 135 14.94 9.73 -44.00
C ARG A 135 15.30 10.91 -44.93
N ARG A 136 15.94 11.96 -44.40
CA ARG A 136 16.33 13.15 -45.17
C ARG A 136 17.71 13.03 -45.84
N ARG A 137 18.46 11.96 -45.58
CA ARG A 137 19.72 11.67 -46.29
C ARG A 137 19.40 10.83 -47.53
N LYS A 138 18.98 11.50 -48.60
CA LYS A 138 19.10 11.05 -49.99
C LYS A 138 19.81 12.14 -50.77
#